data_AF-A0A947G0Q6-F1
#
_entry.id   AF-A0A947G0Q6-F1
#
_cell.length_a   1.000
_cell.length_b   1.000
_cell.length_c   1.000
_cell.angle_alpha   90.00
_cell.angle_beta   90.00
_cell.angle_gamma   90.00
#
_symmetry.space_group_name_H-M   'P 1'
#
loop_
_entity.id
_entity.type
_entity.pdbx_description
1 polymer ?
#
loop_
_entity_poly.entity_id
_entity_poly.type
_entity_poly.pdbx_seq_one_letter_code
_entity_poly.pdbx_strand_id
1 'polypeptide(L)'
;MTLLAVGLLAAAPAPAPGGLPPLTAEQRIRLETADDRRDHQEEAFVALIENARDYRRAETASTAASTAFVATADLDAFDADPDRYRGRVVRLRGRLEQATPLARPFDDIWEWCVRTDGRIALVYLPAAAAITPAPLEDTVEMDGRFYKTIQTPSRAGDVRGYPAFVGAGVVVTPDPRNAGVGAMLVAVLALAAAGLGLAIAVRLAKRSARRPRVTRLVGDDRTPLGGSDAADLPDDPAAALLELRRRSGDDP
;
A
#
# COMPACT_ATOMS: atom_id res chain seq x y z
N MET A 1 -52.51 -42.58 -20.11
CA MET A 1 -52.53 -41.15 -19.68
C MET A 1 -51.13 -40.80 -19.24
N THR A 2 -50.38 -40.10 -20.09
CA THR A 2 -48.99 -39.72 -19.85
C THR A 2 -48.97 -38.28 -19.38
N LEU A 3 -48.68 -38.05 -18.09
CA LEU A 3 -48.55 -36.71 -17.51
C LEU A 3 -47.17 -36.15 -17.90
N LEU A 4 -47.16 -35.24 -18.88
CA LEU A 4 -46.02 -34.39 -19.20
C LEU A 4 -45.84 -33.38 -18.05
N ALA A 5 -44.86 -33.64 -17.18
CA ALA A 5 -44.41 -32.67 -16.19
C ALA A 5 -43.66 -31.55 -16.92
N VAL A 6 -44.35 -30.44 -17.17
CA VAL A 6 -43.74 -29.19 -17.63
C VAL A 6 -43.00 -28.59 -16.44
N GLY A 7 -41.70 -28.88 -16.34
CA GLY A 7 -40.82 -28.23 -15.40
C GLY A 7 -40.70 -26.75 -15.77
N LEU A 8 -41.35 -25.88 -15.01
CA LEU A 8 -41.13 -24.44 -15.07
C LEU A 8 -39.66 -24.19 -14.68
N LEU A 9 -38.78 -23.98 -15.67
CA LEU A 9 -37.48 -23.35 -15.40
C LEU A 9 -37.79 -21.93 -14.94
N ALA A 10 -37.77 -21.71 -13.62
CA ALA A 10 -37.76 -20.36 -13.08
C ALA A 10 -36.51 -19.67 -13.63
N ALA A 11 -36.71 -18.65 -14.48
CA ALA A 11 -35.63 -17.80 -14.94
C ALA A 11 -34.92 -17.24 -13.70
N ALA A 12 -33.61 -17.46 -13.60
CA ALA A 12 -32.82 -16.90 -12.52
C ALA A 12 -33.05 -15.37 -12.50
N PRO A 13 -33.29 -14.76 -11.33
CA PRO A 13 -33.51 -13.33 -11.25
C PRO A 13 -32.35 -12.60 -11.92
N ALA A 14 -32.67 -11.66 -12.80
CA ALA A 14 -31.66 -10.81 -13.41
C ALA A 14 -30.83 -10.15 -12.30
N PRO A 15 -29.49 -10.11 -12.42
CA PRO A 15 -28.65 -9.53 -11.39
C PRO A 15 -29.07 -8.09 -11.13
N ALA A 16 -29.26 -7.73 -9.87
CA ALA A 16 -29.45 -6.35 -9.49
C ALA A 16 -28.23 -5.55 -10.00
N PRO A 17 -28.42 -4.42 -10.70
CA PRO A 17 -27.30 -3.62 -11.14
C PRO A 17 -26.55 -3.11 -9.90
N GLY A 18 -25.22 -3.23 -9.82
CA GLY A 18 -24.39 -2.53 -8.83
C GLY A 18 -23.74 -3.33 -7.71
N GLY A 19 -23.22 -4.51 -8.03
CA GLY A 19 -22.35 -5.25 -7.11
C GLY A 19 -21.68 -6.41 -7.83
N LEU A 20 -20.88 -7.18 -7.09
CA LEU A 20 -20.25 -8.42 -7.59
C LEU A 20 -21.28 -9.31 -8.31
N PRO A 21 -20.96 -9.88 -9.49
CA PRO A 21 -21.88 -10.72 -10.24
C PRO A 21 -22.31 -11.92 -9.40
N PRO A 22 -23.55 -12.42 -9.54
CA PRO A 22 -23.99 -13.58 -8.78
C PRO A 22 -23.07 -14.78 -9.05
N LEU A 23 -22.84 -15.60 -8.03
CA LEU A 23 -22.06 -16.84 -8.19
C LEU A 23 -22.81 -17.79 -9.13
N THR A 24 -22.06 -18.42 -10.03
CA THR A 24 -22.58 -19.55 -10.80
C THR A 24 -22.86 -20.74 -9.88
N ALA A 25 -23.66 -21.72 -10.35
CA ALA A 25 -23.92 -22.94 -9.58
C ALA A 25 -22.61 -23.69 -9.24
N GLU A 26 -21.69 -23.77 -10.20
CA GLU A 26 -20.37 -24.38 -10.02
C GLU A 26 -19.53 -23.62 -8.99
N GLN A 27 -19.47 -22.29 -9.06
CA GLN A 27 -18.75 -21.48 -8.07
C GLN A 27 -19.33 -21.64 -6.67
N ARG A 28 -20.66 -21.78 -6.54
CA ARG A 28 -21.31 -22.03 -5.26
C ARG A 28 -20.91 -23.39 -4.67
N ILE A 29 -20.92 -24.45 -5.48
CA ILE A 29 -20.47 -25.79 -5.06
C ILE A 29 -19.01 -25.74 -4.61
N ARG A 30 -18.12 -25.09 -5.37
CA ARG A 30 -16.71 -24.95 -4.99
C ARG A 30 -16.54 -24.15 -3.70
N LEU A 31 -17.37 -23.15 -3.45
CA LEU A 31 -17.34 -22.34 -2.23
C LEU A 31 -17.71 -23.14 -0.96
N GLU A 32 -18.54 -24.17 -1.08
CA GLU A 32 -18.88 -25.09 0.02
C GLU A 32 -17.66 -25.88 0.53
N THR A 33 -16.56 -25.94 -0.26
CA THR A 33 -15.33 -26.63 0.13
C THR A 33 -14.42 -25.83 1.06
N ALA A 34 -14.71 -24.55 1.32
CA ALA A 34 -13.79 -23.72 2.10
C ALA A 34 -13.72 -24.17 3.58
N ASP A 35 -12.52 -24.13 4.14
CA ASP A 35 -12.26 -24.48 5.53
C ASP A 35 -11.72 -23.25 6.28
N ASP A 36 -12.46 -22.78 7.29
CA ASP A 36 -12.09 -21.62 8.12
C ASP A 36 -10.73 -21.81 8.84
N ARG A 37 -10.26 -23.05 8.99
CA ARG A 37 -9.00 -23.35 9.70
C ARG A 37 -7.77 -23.32 8.81
N ARG A 38 -7.96 -23.24 7.49
CA ARG A 38 -6.89 -23.36 6.49
C ARG A 38 -6.60 -22.02 5.84
N ASP A 39 -5.41 -21.93 5.25
CA ASP A 39 -5.02 -20.74 4.49
C ASP A 39 -5.79 -20.61 3.16
N HIS A 40 -5.61 -19.51 2.44
CA HIS A 40 -6.38 -19.11 1.26
C HIS A 40 -6.04 -19.88 -0.05
N GLN A 41 -5.39 -21.04 0.02
CA GLN A 41 -4.98 -21.84 -1.15
C GLN A 41 -5.97 -22.97 -1.50
N GLU A 42 -7.25 -22.62 -1.63
CA GLU A 42 -8.35 -23.57 -1.80
C GLU A 42 -9.13 -23.32 -3.10
N GLU A 43 -9.87 -24.33 -3.57
CA GLU A 43 -10.73 -24.18 -4.75
C GLU A 43 -11.80 -23.10 -4.57
N ALA A 44 -12.33 -22.97 -3.35
CA ALA A 44 -13.27 -21.93 -2.98
C ALA A 44 -12.70 -20.53 -3.24
N PHE A 45 -11.44 -20.28 -2.87
CA PHE A 45 -10.77 -19.01 -3.11
C PHE A 45 -10.66 -18.69 -4.59
N VAL A 46 -10.21 -19.66 -5.39
CA VAL A 46 -10.08 -19.52 -6.86
C VAL A 46 -11.43 -19.16 -7.49
N ALA A 47 -12.51 -19.85 -7.11
CA ALA A 47 -13.85 -19.59 -7.62
C ALA A 47 -14.33 -18.15 -7.33
N LEU A 48 -14.00 -17.60 -6.15
CA LEU A 48 -14.34 -16.23 -5.79
C LEU A 48 -13.50 -15.20 -6.54
N ILE A 49 -12.21 -15.46 -6.74
CA ILE A 49 -11.32 -14.58 -7.52
C ILE A 49 -11.76 -14.51 -8.99
N GLU A 50 -12.16 -15.64 -9.58
CA GLU A 50 -12.74 -15.68 -10.93
C GLU A 50 -13.99 -14.80 -11.02
N ASN A 51 -14.92 -14.95 -10.06
CA ASN A 51 -16.13 -14.11 -9.96
C ASN A 51 -15.80 -12.61 -9.84
N ALA A 52 -14.81 -12.25 -9.03
CA ALA A 52 -14.39 -10.86 -8.86
C ALA A 52 -13.71 -10.28 -10.12
N ARG A 53 -12.98 -11.09 -10.88
CA ARG A 53 -12.41 -10.67 -12.17
C ARG A 53 -13.49 -10.43 -13.22
N ASP A 54 -14.57 -11.21 -13.21
CA ASP A 54 -15.70 -11.04 -14.13
C ASP A 54 -16.45 -9.72 -13.88
N TYR A 55 -16.57 -9.28 -12.61
CA TYR A 55 -17.14 -7.98 -12.24
C TYR A 55 -16.51 -6.84 -13.04
N ARG A 56 -15.17 -6.78 -13.07
CA ARG A 56 -14.45 -5.69 -13.74
C ARG A 56 -14.73 -5.63 -15.24
N ARG A 57 -14.86 -6.80 -15.88
CA ARG A 57 -15.19 -6.86 -17.31
C ARG A 57 -16.59 -6.30 -17.57
N ALA A 58 -17.54 -6.62 -16.69
CA ALA A 58 -18.91 -6.12 -16.77
C ALA A 58 -19.02 -4.62 -16.46
N GLU A 59 -18.30 -4.13 -15.44
CA GLU A 59 -18.24 -2.71 -15.08
C GLU A 59 -17.64 -1.86 -16.22
N THR A 60 -16.57 -2.33 -16.86
CA THR A 60 -15.98 -1.65 -18.02
C THR A 60 -16.94 -1.56 -19.21
N ALA A 61 -17.85 -2.54 -19.35
CA ALA A 61 -18.86 -2.57 -20.41
C ALA A 61 -20.12 -1.75 -20.07
N SER A 62 -20.34 -1.39 -18.81
CA SER A 62 -21.54 -0.71 -18.33
C SER A 62 -21.23 0.71 -17.87
N THR A 63 -21.75 1.71 -18.59
CA THR A 63 -21.59 3.14 -18.22
C THR A 63 -22.42 3.56 -17.00
N ALA A 64 -23.31 2.69 -16.52
CA ALA A 64 -24.16 2.98 -15.36
C ALA A 64 -23.46 2.50 -14.09
N ALA A 65 -22.80 3.43 -13.39
CA ALA A 65 -22.38 3.23 -12.01
C ALA A 65 -23.63 3.00 -11.17
N SER A 66 -23.89 1.75 -10.78
CA SER A 66 -25.04 1.47 -9.96
C SER A 66 -24.72 1.67 -8.49
N THR A 67 -25.65 2.36 -7.83
CA THR A 67 -25.62 2.82 -6.44
C THR A 67 -26.52 1.96 -5.55
N ALA A 68 -26.94 0.77 -6.00
CA ALA A 68 -27.77 -0.11 -5.20
C ALA A 68 -27.00 -0.54 -3.94
N PHE A 69 -27.38 0.05 -2.81
CA PHE A 69 -26.70 -0.15 -1.53
C PHE A 69 -26.78 -1.61 -1.08
N VAL A 70 -25.61 -2.23 -0.97
CA VAL A 70 -25.44 -3.49 -0.25
C VAL A 70 -25.33 -3.18 1.25
N ALA A 71 -25.89 -4.04 2.11
CA ALA A 71 -25.75 -3.90 3.56
C ALA A 71 -24.28 -3.77 3.97
N THR A 72 -24.00 -2.86 4.90
CA THR A 72 -22.69 -2.72 5.55
C THR A 72 -22.33 -4.01 6.28
N ALA A 73 -21.07 -4.41 6.19
CA ALA A 73 -20.58 -5.63 6.83
C ALA A 73 -20.66 -5.54 8.36
N ASP A 74 -21.41 -6.44 9.00
CA ASP A 74 -21.37 -6.68 10.44
C ASP A 74 -20.35 -7.79 10.73
N LEU A 75 -19.13 -7.40 11.09
CA LEU A 75 -18.01 -8.34 11.29
C LEU A 75 -18.26 -9.35 12.41
N ASP A 76 -19.04 -9.00 13.43
CA ASP A 76 -19.33 -9.92 14.55
C ASP A 76 -20.23 -11.06 14.09
N ALA A 77 -21.18 -10.78 13.19
CA ALA A 77 -22.07 -11.80 12.63
C ALA A 77 -21.32 -12.83 11.76
N PHE A 78 -20.30 -12.41 11.02
CA PHE A 78 -19.48 -13.32 10.20
C PHE A 78 -18.66 -14.28 11.05
N ASP A 79 -18.14 -13.85 12.19
CA ASP A 79 -17.37 -14.72 13.07
C ASP A 79 -18.25 -15.67 13.89
N ALA A 80 -19.47 -15.24 14.22
CA ALA A 80 -20.41 -16.05 14.99
C ALA A 80 -20.98 -17.23 14.18
N ASP A 81 -21.20 -17.07 12.88
CA ASP A 81 -21.83 -18.07 12.00
C ASP A 81 -21.31 -17.99 10.56
N PRO A 82 -20.01 -18.25 10.30
CA PRO A 82 -19.38 -18.01 9.00
C PRO A 82 -20.06 -18.76 7.85
N ASP A 83 -20.50 -20.00 8.08
CA ASP A 83 -21.15 -20.84 7.08
C ASP A 83 -22.43 -20.19 6.53
N ARG A 84 -23.23 -19.56 7.38
CA ARG A 84 -24.47 -18.88 6.98
C ARG A 84 -24.23 -17.68 6.07
N TYR A 85 -23.11 -16.98 6.26
CA TYR A 85 -22.81 -15.75 5.53
C TYR A 85 -21.91 -15.98 4.32
N ARG A 86 -21.39 -17.20 4.14
CA ARG A 86 -20.49 -17.55 3.05
C ARG A 86 -21.08 -17.22 1.69
N GLY A 87 -20.31 -16.50 0.89
CA GLY A 87 -20.72 -16.07 -0.44
C GLY A 87 -21.67 -14.87 -0.45
N ARG A 88 -22.03 -14.29 0.70
CA ARG A 88 -22.86 -13.07 0.75
C ARG A 88 -22.05 -11.86 0.32
N VAL A 89 -22.63 -11.01 -0.53
CA VAL A 89 -22.04 -9.71 -0.90
C VAL A 89 -22.38 -8.69 0.18
N VAL A 90 -21.39 -7.90 0.59
CA VAL A 90 -21.50 -6.79 1.53
C VAL A 90 -20.67 -5.60 1.06
N ARG A 91 -21.03 -4.41 1.52
CA ARG A 91 -20.21 -3.21 1.37
C ARG A 91 -19.25 -3.12 2.54
N LEU A 92 -17.95 -3.11 2.24
CA LEU A 92 -16.88 -2.88 3.21
C LEU A 92 -16.40 -1.44 3.09
N ARG A 93 -16.36 -0.75 4.24
CA ARG A 93 -15.78 0.58 4.34
C ARG A 93 -14.87 0.63 5.56
N GLY A 94 -13.65 1.11 5.39
CA GLY A 94 -12.70 1.17 6.49
C GLY A 94 -11.40 1.84 6.09
N ARG A 95 -10.44 1.84 7.01
CA ARG A 95 -9.10 2.37 6.78
C ARG A 95 -8.17 1.27 6.28
N LEU A 96 -7.41 1.53 5.23
CA LEU A 96 -6.40 0.59 4.73
C LEU A 96 -5.14 0.65 5.62
N GLU A 97 -4.84 -0.42 6.35
CA GLU A 97 -3.66 -0.47 7.25
C GLU A 97 -2.46 -1.20 6.63
N GLN A 98 -2.73 -2.16 5.76
CA GLN A 98 -1.69 -2.92 5.08
C GLN A 98 -2.20 -3.35 3.70
N ALA A 99 -1.32 -3.35 2.71
CA ALA A 99 -1.53 -3.93 1.40
C ALA A 99 -0.28 -4.75 1.03
N THR A 100 -0.45 -6.04 0.78
CA THR A 100 0.66 -6.95 0.47
C THR A 100 0.29 -7.83 -0.72
N PRO A 101 1.14 -7.94 -1.75
CA PRO A 101 0.89 -8.89 -2.82
C PRO A 101 1.05 -10.31 -2.28
N LEU A 102 0.17 -11.21 -2.67
CA LEU A 102 0.30 -12.63 -2.32
C LEU A 102 1.50 -13.26 -3.04
N ALA A 103 1.96 -14.40 -2.51
CA ALA A 103 2.99 -15.19 -3.16
C ALA A 103 2.40 -15.97 -4.35
N ARG A 104 3.29 -16.53 -5.20
CA ARG A 104 2.89 -17.44 -6.28
C ARG A 104 2.07 -18.62 -5.73
N PRO A 105 1.01 -19.07 -6.44
CA PRO A 105 0.63 -18.68 -7.81
C PRO A 105 -0.28 -17.45 -7.91
N PHE A 106 -0.50 -16.70 -6.81
CA PHE A 106 -1.43 -15.59 -6.72
C PHE A 106 -0.74 -14.23 -6.66
N ASP A 107 0.42 -14.07 -7.31
CA ASP A 107 1.21 -12.82 -7.29
C ASP A 107 0.52 -11.64 -7.99
N ASP A 108 -0.60 -11.89 -8.66
CA ASP A 108 -1.51 -10.89 -9.20
C ASP A 108 -2.67 -10.54 -8.25
N ILE A 109 -2.65 -10.99 -7.00
CA ILE A 109 -3.67 -10.69 -5.99
C ILE A 109 -3.03 -9.97 -4.81
N TRP A 110 -3.72 -8.95 -4.32
CA TRP A 110 -3.34 -8.22 -3.12
C TRP A 110 -4.19 -8.67 -1.94
N GLU A 111 -3.54 -8.88 -0.80
CA GLU A 111 -4.18 -8.99 0.51
C GLU A 111 -4.15 -7.62 1.19
N TRP A 112 -5.33 -7.07 1.46
CA TRP A 112 -5.51 -5.81 2.17
C TRP A 112 -6.02 -6.08 3.57
N CYS A 113 -5.42 -5.44 4.57
CA CYS A 113 -5.96 -5.36 5.92
C CYS A 113 -6.76 -4.06 6.04
N VAL A 114 -8.08 -4.17 6.12
CA VAL A 114 -8.98 -3.02 6.24
C VAL A 114 -9.54 -2.96 7.65
N ARG A 115 -9.29 -1.87 8.37
CA ARG A 115 -9.89 -1.63 9.68
C ARG A 115 -11.26 -0.99 9.53
N THR A 116 -12.30 -1.70 9.92
CA THR A 116 -13.69 -1.22 9.97
C THR A 116 -14.21 -1.34 11.40
N ASP A 117 -14.80 -0.28 11.93
CA ASP A 117 -15.35 -0.22 13.29
C ASP A 117 -14.41 -0.78 14.38
N GLY A 118 -13.11 -0.52 14.24
CA GLY A 118 -12.06 -0.96 15.17
C GLY A 118 -11.56 -2.40 14.95
N ARG A 119 -12.22 -3.20 14.11
CA ARG A 119 -11.86 -4.59 13.77
C ARG A 119 -11.18 -4.67 12.41
N ILE A 120 -10.36 -5.70 12.19
CA ILE A 120 -9.67 -5.92 10.92
C ILE A 120 -10.44 -6.95 10.09
N ALA A 121 -10.71 -6.61 8.83
CA ALA A 121 -11.12 -7.53 7.79
C ALA A 121 -9.96 -7.74 6.81
N LEU A 122 -9.80 -8.98 6.34
CA LEU A 122 -8.87 -9.29 5.26
C LEU A 122 -9.63 -9.20 3.94
N VAL A 123 -9.09 -8.51 2.95
CA VAL A 123 -9.71 -8.40 1.63
C VAL A 123 -8.72 -8.78 0.55
N TYR A 124 -9.07 -9.80 -0.23
CA TYR A 124 -8.33 -10.25 -1.39
C TYR A 124 -8.83 -9.55 -2.64
N LEU A 125 -7.94 -8.84 -3.31
CA LEU A 125 -8.24 -8.02 -4.48
C LEU A 125 -7.37 -8.43 -5.66
N PRO A 126 -7.94 -8.84 -6.80
CA PRO A 126 -7.17 -8.96 -8.03
C PRO A 126 -6.46 -7.63 -8.33
N ALA A 127 -5.18 -7.65 -8.74
CA ALA A 127 -4.37 -6.45 -8.99
C ALA A 127 -5.00 -5.51 -10.02
N ALA A 128 -5.74 -6.08 -10.96
CA ALA A 128 -6.63 -5.36 -11.85
C ALA A 128 -7.64 -4.44 -11.12
N ALA A 129 -8.25 -4.92 -10.04
CA ALA A 129 -9.23 -4.18 -9.25
C ALA A 129 -8.59 -3.31 -8.16
N ALA A 130 -7.34 -3.60 -7.77
CA ALA A 130 -6.63 -2.81 -6.78
C ALA A 130 -6.15 -1.48 -7.38
N ILE A 131 -6.48 -0.37 -6.72
CA ILE A 131 -5.83 0.92 -6.99
C ILE A 131 -4.49 0.83 -6.28
N THR A 132 -3.47 0.31 -6.95
CA THR A 132 -2.13 0.18 -6.38
C THR A 132 -1.18 1.21 -7.00
N PRO A 133 -0.37 1.92 -6.19
CA PRO A 133 -0.34 1.90 -4.73
C PRO A 133 -1.44 2.80 -4.12
N ALA A 134 -2.39 2.20 -3.39
CA ALA A 134 -3.27 2.94 -2.50
C ALA A 134 -2.43 3.39 -1.30
N PRO A 135 -2.42 4.69 -0.95
CA PRO A 135 -1.74 5.14 0.26
C PRO A 135 -2.32 4.43 1.48
N LEU A 136 -1.44 4.02 2.39
CA LEU A 136 -1.88 3.52 3.71
C LEU A 136 -2.59 4.65 4.46
N GLU A 137 -3.47 4.26 5.38
CA GLU A 137 -4.33 5.12 6.18
C GLU A 137 -5.47 5.82 5.40
N ASP A 138 -5.54 5.71 4.08
CA ASP A 138 -6.69 6.18 3.32
C ASP A 138 -7.95 5.36 3.63
N THR A 139 -9.11 6.01 3.50
CA THR A 139 -10.39 5.32 3.64
C THR A 139 -10.73 4.63 2.33
N VAL A 140 -10.97 3.33 2.39
CA VAL A 140 -11.37 2.51 1.25
C VAL A 140 -12.82 2.08 1.42
N GLU A 141 -13.54 2.07 0.31
CA GLU A 141 -14.89 1.52 0.21
C GLU A 141 -14.96 0.58 -0.99
N MET A 142 -15.52 -0.62 -0.80
CA MET A 142 -15.58 -1.64 -1.85
C MET A 142 -16.70 -2.65 -1.61
N ASP A 143 -17.16 -3.31 -2.67
CA ASP A 143 -18.01 -4.48 -2.54
C ASP A 143 -17.15 -5.72 -2.32
N GLY A 144 -17.48 -6.49 -1.29
CA GLY A 144 -16.79 -7.72 -0.93
C GLY A 144 -17.75 -8.88 -0.81
N ARG A 145 -17.34 -10.05 -1.29
CA ARG A 145 -18.04 -11.29 -1.00
C ARG A 145 -17.35 -11.97 0.17
N PHE A 146 -18.11 -12.29 1.22
CA PHE A 146 -17.56 -13.01 2.37
C PHE A 146 -17.10 -14.40 1.93
N TYR A 147 -15.85 -14.72 2.28
CA TYR A 147 -15.19 -15.97 1.94
C TYR A 147 -15.23 -16.93 3.12
N LYS A 148 -14.50 -16.61 4.19
CA LYS A 148 -14.31 -17.46 5.38
C LYS A 148 -13.73 -16.64 6.52
N THR A 149 -13.66 -17.17 7.72
CA THR A 149 -12.91 -16.54 8.82
C THR A 149 -11.53 -17.18 8.93
N ILE A 150 -10.47 -16.38 8.76
CA ILE A 150 -9.09 -16.86 8.84
C ILE A 150 -8.60 -16.77 10.27
N GLN A 151 -8.09 -17.88 10.81
CA GLN A 151 -7.48 -17.93 12.13
C GLN A 151 -5.97 -17.73 12.03
N THR A 152 -5.44 -16.74 12.75
CA THR A 152 -4.00 -16.49 12.81
C THR A 152 -3.53 -16.42 14.26
N PRO A 153 -2.47 -17.15 14.64
CA PRO A 153 -1.87 -17.00 15.96
C PRO A 153 -1.25 -15.61 16.10
N SER A 154 -1.57 -14.93 17.17
CA SER A 154 -0.96 -13.66 17.54
C SER A 154 0.42 -13.88 18.16
N ARG A 155 1.22 -12.81 18.24
CA ARG A 155 2.52 -12.85 18.95
C ARG A 155 2.41 -13.24 20.42
N ALA A 156 1.24 -13.04 21.03
CA ALA A 156 0.97 -13.41 22.43
C ALA A 156 0.56 -14.89 22.60
N GLY A 157 0.42 -15.63 21.51
CA GLY A 157 -0.05 -17.03 21.51
C GLY A 157 -1.57 -17.18 21.35
N ASP A 158 -2.34 -16.10 21.51
CA ASP A 158 -3.79 -16.15 21.29
C ASP A 158 -4.12 -16.31 19.81
N VAL A 159 -5.09 -17.16 19.47
CA VAL A 159 -5.61 -17.30 18.11
C VAL A 159 -6.67 -16.21 17.87
N ARG A 160 -6.49 -15.41 16.83
CA ARG A 160 -7.45 -14.37 16.41
C ARG A 160 -8.08 -14.76 15.08
N GLY A 161 -9.40 -14.60 14.99
CA GLY A 161 -10.17 -14.74 13.74
C GLY A 161 -10.28 -13.40 13.02
N TYR A 162 -10.12 -13.43 11.70
CA TYR A 162 -10.33 -12.29 10.81
C TYR A 162 -11.29 -12.69 9.70
N PRO A 163 -12.45 -12.01 9.56
CA PRO A 163 -13.33 -12.26 8.43
C PRO A 163 -12.63 -11.85 7.14
N ALA A 164 -12.60 -12.78 6.19
CA ALA A 164 -11.95 -12.61 4.91
C ALA A 164 -12.98 -12.43 3.79
N PHE A 165 -12.66 -11.55 2.85
CA PHE A 165 -13.52 -11.18 1.74
C PHE A 165 -12.73 -11.21 0.43
N VAL A 166 -13.44 -11.45 -0.67
CA VAL A 166 -12.91 -11.20 -2.02
C VAL A 166 -13.62 -9.98 -2.58
N GLY A 167 -12.85 -8.92 -2.85
CA GLY A 167 -13.40 -7.60 -3.17
C GLY A 167 -13.27 -7.19 -4.64
N ALA A 168 -14.07 -6.20 -5.03
CA ALA A 168 -13.96 -5.46 -6.29
C ALA A 168 -14.55 -4.04 -6.14
N GLY A 169 -14.41 -3.20 -7.18
CA GLY A 169 -15.02 -1.88 -7.22
C GLY A 169 -14.48 -0.93 -6.14
N VAL A 170 -13.16 -0.89 -5.96
CA VAL A 170 -12.52 -0.11 -4.90
C VAL A 170 -12.63 1.39 -5.17
N VAL A 171 -13.16 2.12 -4.21
CA VAL A 171 -13.14 3.58 -4.14
C VAL A 171 -12.21 3.98 -3.00
N VAL A 172 -11.22 4.82 -3.29
CA VAL A 172 -10.28 5.35 -2.30
C VAL A 172 -10.61 6.81 -2.03
N THR A 173 -10.83 7.14 -0.75
CA THR A 173 -11.00 8.50 -0.26
C THR A 173 -9.74 8.88 0.54
N PRO A 174 -8.91 9.81 0.04
CA PRO A 174 -7.69 10.21 0.73
C PRO A 174 -7.96 10.73 2.14
N ASP A 175 -7.14 10.34 3.12
CA ASP A 175 -7.20 10.95 4.45
C ASP A 175 -6.62 12.38 4.37
N PRO A 176 -7.37 13.44 4.76
CA PRO A 176 -6.88 14.81 4.74
C PRO A 176 -5.62 15.02 5.61
N ARG A 177 -5.37 14.17 6.61
CA ARG A 177 -4.15 14.21 7.43
C ARG A 177 -2.91 13.85 6.62
N ASN A 178 -3.04 12.91 5.68
CA ASN A 178 -1.94 12.49 4.80
C ASN A 178 -1.63 13.54 3.73
N ALA A 179 -2.66 14.27 3.26
CA ALA A 179 -2.48 15.35 2.29
C ALA A 179 -1.54 16.47 2.80
N GLY A 180 -1.51 16.69 4.12
CA GLY A 180 -0.69 17.73 4.74
C GLY A 180 0.80 17.41 4.84
N VAL A 181 1.17 16.13 4.99
CA VAL A 181 2.58 15.75 5.25
C VAL A 181 3.47 16.07 4.06
N GLY A 182 3.00 15.75 2.84
CA GLY A 182 3.74 16.08 1.62
C GLY A 182 3.89 17.58 1.43
N ALA A 183 2.81 18.34 1.61
CA ALA A 183 2.82 19.79 1.48
C ALA A 183 3.74 20.45 2.53
N MET A 184 3.72 19.97 3.78
CA MET A 184 4.58 20.46 4.85
C MET A 184 6.06 20.17 4.56
N LEU A 185 6.40 18.97 4.09
CA LEU A 185 7.78 18.60 3.78
C LEU A 185 8.33 19.43 2.61
N VAL A 186 7.51 19.63 1.56
CA VAL A 186 7.84 20.55 0.45
C VAL A 186 8.03 21.99 0.97
N ALA A 187 7.17 22.48 1.86
CA ALA A 187 7.31 23.81 2.43
C ALA A 187 8.60 23.96 3.27
N VAL A 188 8.95 22.94 4.06
CA VAL A 188 10.20 22.92 4.84
C VAL A 188 11.43 22.93 3.91
N LEU A 189 11.42 22.13 2.84
CA LEU A 189 12.51 22.10 1.86
C LEU A 189 12.62 23.44 1.11
N ALA A 190 11.50 24.06 0.75
CA ALA A 190 11.48 25.37 0.11
C ALA A 190 12.05 26.47 1.02
N LEU A 191 11.69 26.46 2.30
CA LEU A 191 12.23 27.38 3.29
C LEU A 191 13.74 27.17 3.51
N ALA A 192 14.19 25.91 3.58
CA ALA A 192 15.61 25.59 3.69
C ALA A 192 16.41 26.07 2.46
N ALA A 193 15.89 25.84 1.25
CA ALA A 193 16.50 26.31 0.01
C ALA A 193 16.57 27.84 -0.07
N ALA A 194 15.49 28.52 0.33
CA ALA A 194 15.44 29.99 0.41
C ALA A 194 16.47 30.54 1.42
N GLY A 195 16.58 29.91 2.60
CA GLY A 195 17.56 30.26 3.63
C GLY A 195 19.00 30.09 3.14
N LEU A 196 19.30 28.99 2.45
CA LEU A 196 20.61 28.75 1.85
C LEU A 196 20.94 29.77 0.76
N GLY A 197 19.96 30.06 -0.12
CA GLY A 197 20.10 31.09 -1.16
C GLY A 197 20.40 32.46 -0.57
N LEU A 198 19.69 32.85 0.50
CA LEU A 198 19.93 34.11 1.21
C LEU A 198 21.33 34.15 1.85
N ALA A 199 21.76 33.07 2.49
CA ALA A 199 23.09 32.99 3.10
C ALA A 199 24.22 33.13 2.06
N ILE A 200 24.07 32.52 0.88
CA ILE A 200 25.00 32.66 -0.25
C ILE A 200 25.01 34.09 -0.76
N ALA A 201 23.83 34.69 -0.98
CA ALA A 201 23.72 36.08 -1.44
C ALA A 201 24.39 37.07 -0.47
N VAL A 202 24.19 36.90 0.84
CA VAL A 202 24.84 37.73 1.87
C VAL A 202 26.36 37.56 1.85
N ARG A 203 26.87 36.34 1.69
CA ARG A 203 28.33 36.09 1.58
C ARG A 203 28.92 36.75 0.33
N LEU A 204 28.23 36.69 -0.80
CA LEU A 204 28.67 37.34 -2.05
C LEU A 204 28.64 38.86 -1.93
N ALA A 205 27.60 39.45 -1.32
CA ALA A 205 27.51 40.89 -1.08
C ALA A 205 28.62 41.39 -0.12
N LYS A 206 28.95 40.64 0.94
CA LYS A 206 30.07 40.98 1.84
C LYS A 206 31.43 40.96 1.13
N ARG A 207 31.62 40.10 0.12
CA ARG A 207 32.84 40.07 -0.69
C ARG A 207 32.96 41.30 -1.60
N SER A 208 31.87 41.79 -2.19
CA SER A 208 31.93 43.00 -3.04
C SER A 208 32.10 44.29 -2.24
N ALA A 209 31.59 44.34 -1.00
CA ALA A 209 31.75 45.48 -0.10
C ALA A 209 33.19 45.64 0.43
N ARG A 210 33.98 44.55 0.47
CA ARG A 210 35.44 44.64 0.63
C ARG A 210 36.05 45.06 -0.71
N ARG A 211 35.81 46.32 -1.10
CA ARG A 211 36.59 46.94 -2.18
C ARG A 211 38.08 46.76 -1.86
N PRO A 212 38.90 46.29 -2.81
CA PRO A 212 40.34 46.27 -2.61
C PRO A 212 40.75 47.73 -2.42
N ARG A 213 41.10 48.09 -1.18
CA ARG A 213 41.90 49.29 -0.94
C ARG A 213 43.20 48.99 -1.66
N VAL A 214 43.41 49.65 -2.80
CA VAL A 214 44.65 49.56 -3.58
C VAL A 214 45.76 50.13 -2.70
N THR A 215 46.31 49.29 -1.84
CA THR A 215 47.55 49.58 -1.14
C THR A 215 48.65 49.36 -2.15
N ARG A 216 49.11 50.47 -2.73
CA ARG A 216 50.30 50.53 -3.58
C ARG A 216 51.49 50.14 -2.71
N LEU A 217 51.93 48.89 -2.77
CA LEU A 217 53.18 48.45 -2.15
C LEU A 217 54.25 48.39 -3.24
N VAL A 218 55.11 49.41 -3.19
CA VAL A 218 56.51 49.35 -3.64
C VAL A 218 57.13 48.12 -3.00
N GLY A 219 57.89 47.38 -3.81
CA GLY A 219 58.36 46.04 -3.49
C GLY A 219 59.22 45.95 -2.25
N ASP A 220 59.38 44.73 -1.77
CA ASP A 220 60.70 44.26 -1.43
C ASP A 220 60.79 42.75 -1.59
N ASP A 221 62.03 42.36 -1.78
CA ASP A 221 62.56 41.08 -2.16
C ASP A 221 62.32 39.97 -1.12
N ARG A 222 62.18 38.75 -1.65
CA ARG A 222 62.76 37.48 -1.16
C ARG A 222 62.53 37.08 0.30
N THR A 223 61.87 35.93 0.47
CA THR A 223 62.51 34.76 1.13
C THR A 223 61.80 33.45 0.74
N PRO A 224 62.52 32.31 0.67
CA PRO A 224 62.19 31.13 -0.10
C PRO A 224 61.43 30.05 0.70
N LEU A 225 60.76 29.17 -0.05
CA LEU A 225 60.65 27.72 0.19
C LEU A 225 60.59 27.25 1.65
N GLY A 226 59.39 27.16 2.21
CA GLY A 226 59.06 26.22 3.29
C GLY A 226 58.17 25.13 2.71
N GLY A 227 58.77 24.00 2.32
CA GLY A 227 58.07 22.87 1.73
C GLY A 227 56.97 22.36 2.65
N SER A 228 55.72 22.38 2.18
CA SER A 228 54.76 21.41 2.65
C SER A 228 55.07 20.12 1.92
N ASP A 229 55.77 19.20 2.58
CA ASP A 229 55.78 17.79 2.23
C ASP A 229 54.33 17.33 2.11
N ALA A 230 53.80 17.38 0.88
CA ALA A 230 52.76 16.47 0.45
C ALA A 230 53.44 15.11 0.37
N ALA A 231 53.71 14.53 1.55
CA ALA A 231 54.25 13.19 1.65
C ALA A 231 53.26 12.26 0.94
N ASP A 232 53.76 11.57 -0.09
CA ASP A 232 53.06 10.52 -0.81
C ASP A 232 52.28 9.65 0.18
N LEU A 233 50.95 9.70 0.08
CA LEU A 233 50.13 8.68 0.72
C LEU A 233 50.39 7.37 -0.03
N PRO A 234 50.57 6.24 0.66
CA PRO A 234 50.69 4.95 0.00
C PRO A 234 49.47 4.70 -0.89
N ASP A 235 49.68 4.17 -2.11
CA ASP A 235 48.59 3.84 -3.03
C ASP A 235 47.64 2.77 -2.47
N ASP A 236 48.07 2.01 -1.46
CA ASP A 236 47.23 1.08 -0.72
C ASP A 236 46.32 1.83 0.28
N PRO A 237 44.98 1.81 0.08
CA PRO A 237 44.04 2.53 0.92
C PRO A 237 44.06 2.10 2.39
N ALA A 238 44.47 0.86 2.70
CA ALA A 238 44.56 0.38 4.08
C ALA A 238 45.75 1.01 4.81
N ALA A 239 46.90 1.16 4.14
CA ALA A 239 48.09 1.80 4.70
C ALA A 239 47.93 3.32 4.86
N ALA A 240 47.23 3.97 3.92
CA ALA A 240 46.92 5.41 4.01
C ALA A 240 46.05 5.75 5.23
N LEU A 241 45.06 4.92 5.56
CA LEU A 241 44.20 5.11 6.73
C LEU A 241 44.94 4.95 8.06
N LEU A 242 45.90 4.02 8.12
CA LEU A 242 46.74 3.79 9.29
C LEU A 242 47.66 4.98 9.58
N GLU A 243 48.29 5.55 8.54
CA GLU A 243 49.17 6.72 8.69
C GLU A 243 48.38 7.98 9.08
N LEU A 244 47.14 8.13 8.60
CA LEU A 244 46.22 9.19 9.04
C LEU A 244 45.81 9.03 10.51
N ARG A 245 45.58 7.80 10.97
CA ARG A 245 45.27 7.51 12.38
C ARG A 245 46.44 7.83 13.30
N ARG A 246 47.65 7.44 12.91
CA ARG A 246 48.89 7.74 13.65
C ARG A 246 49.12 9.25 13.79
N ARG A 247 48.78 10.04 12.77
CA ARG A 247 48.94 11.51 12.78
C ARG A 247 47.85 12.24 13.55
N SER A 248 46.66 11.67 13.66
CA SER A 248 45.53 12.29 14.36
C SER A 248 45.59 12.12 15.88
N GLY A 249 46.53 11.32 16.40
CA GLY A 249 46.74 11.15 17.83
C GLY A 249 45.65 10.33 18.53
N ASP A 250 44.74 9.72 17.77
CA ASP A 250 43.75 8.75 18.26
C ASP A 250 44.40 7.37 18.35
N ASP A 251 45.27 7.18 19.33
CA ASP A 251 45.66 5.86 19.81
C ASP A 251 44.92 5.59 21.14
N PRO A 252 44.22 4.46 21.30
CA PRO A 252 43.47 4.13 22.51
C PRO A 252 44.35 3.82 23.73
#